data_AF-A0A5K1BJW9-F1
#
_entry.id   AF-A0A5K1BJW9-F1
#
_cell.length_a   1.000
_cell.length_b   1.000
_cell.length_c   1.000
_cell.angle_alpha   90.00
_cell.angle_beta   90.00
_cell.angle_gamma   90.00
#
_symmetry.space_group_name_H-M   'P 1'
#
loop_
_entity.id
_entity.type
_entity.pdbx_description
1 polymer ?
#
loop_
_entity_poly.entity_id
_entity_poly.type
_entity_poly.pdbx_seq_one_letter_code
_entity_poly.pdbx_strand_id
1 'polypeptide(L)' 'ERIPIEEVFEQLKCTKEGLSSDEGANRLQIFGPNKLEEKK' A
#
# COMPACT_ATOMS: atom_id res chain seq x y z
N GLU A 1 9.30 15.92 -1.67
CA GLU A 1 8.51 16.30 -0.48
C GLU A 1 8.93 15.47 0.73
N ARG A 2 8.93 16.06 1.93
CA ARG A 2 9.07 15.34 3.20
C ARG A 2 7.77 15.50 3.96
N ILE A 3 6.97 14.45 3.97
CA ILE A 3 5.78 14.33 4.83
C ILE A 3 6.15 13.52 6.08
N PRO A 4 5.63 13.87 7.27
CA PRO A 4 5.78 13.07 8.47
C PRO A 4 5.28 11.65 8.28
N ILE A 5 5.91 10.67 8.94
CA ILE A 5 5.55 9.26 8.80
C ILE A 5 4.12 9.00 9.32
N GLU A 6 3.69 9.76 10.33
CA GLU A 6 2.34 9.71 10.88
C GLU A 6 1.28 10.05 9.82
N GLU A 7 1.51 11.06 8.98
CA GLU A 7 0.60 11.44 7.90
C GLU A 7 0.55 10.37 6.80
N VAL A 8 1.68 9.67 6.56
CA VAL A 8 1.72 8.54 5.63
C VAL A 8 0.83 7.39 6.12
N PHE A 9 0.82 7.10 7.42
CA PHE A 9 -0.04 6.07 8.00
C PHE A 9 -1.52 6.41 7.88
N GLU A 10 -1.90 7.68 8.07
CA GLU A 10 -3.28 8.13 7.87
C GLU A 10 -3.70 8.04 6.40
N GLN A 11 -2.88 8.55 5.48
CA GLN A 11 -3.16 8.52 4.05
C GLN A 11 -3.24 7.08 3.49
N LEU A 12 -2.28 6.24 3.88
CA LEU A 12 -2.21 4.85 3.47
C LEU A 12 -3.05 3.93 4.35
N LYS A 13 -3.86 4.44 5.30
CA LYS A 13 -4.71 3.63 6.19
C LYS A 13 -3.99 2.36 6.65
N CYS A 14 -2.80 2.51 7.20
CA CYS A 14 -1.97 1.40 7.65
C CYS A 14 -1.33 1.74 8.99
N THR A 15 -0.88 0.72 9.69
CA THR A 15 -0.24 0.90 11.01
C THR A 15 1.27 0.78 10.91
N LYS A 16 1.98 1.12 11.99
CA LYS A 16 3.41 0.85 12.12
C LYS A 16 3.75 -0.64 12.05
N GLU A 17 2.79 -1.51 12.37
CA GLU A 17 2.92 -2.97 12.32
C GLU A 17 2.64 -3.52 10.91
N GLY A 18 2.17 -2.67 9.99
CA GLY A 18 1.88 -3.00 8.60
C GLY A 18 0.39 -3.21 8.34
N LEU A 19 0.09 -4.09 7.37
CA LEU A 19 -1.26 -4.49 6.98
C LEU A 19 -1.52 -5.92 7.44
N SER A 20 -2.76 -6.20 7.85
CA SER A 20 -3.21 -7.57 8.02
C SER A 20 -3.31 -8.30 6.67
N SER A 21 -3.31 -9.64 6.71
CA SER A 21 -3.46 -10.47 5.50
C SER A 21 -4.75 -10.13 4.73
N ASP A 22 -5.84 -9.85 5.43
CA ASP A 22 -7.13 -9.51 4.83
C ASP A 22 -7.11 -8.13 4.15
N GLU A 23 -6.48 -7.13 4.78
CA GLU A 23 -6.29 -5.82 4.17
C GLU A 23 -5.38 -5.87 2.95
N GLY A 24 -4.33 -6.70 3.00
CA GLY A 24 -3.45 -6.95 1.87
C GLY A 24 -4.18 -7.56 0.68
N ALA A 25 -5.03 -8.57 0.93
CA ALA A 25 -5.86 -9.19 -0.09
C ALA A 25 -6.86 -8.20 -0.72
N ASN A 26 -7.55 -7.41 0.11
CA ASN A 26 -8.48 -6.38 -0.36
C ASN A 26 -7.77 -5.33 -1.23
N ARG A 27 -6.57 -4.88 -0.83
CA ARG A 27 -5.76 -3.94 -1.62
C ARG A 27 -5.32 -4.54 -2.94
N LEU A 28 -4.88 -5.78 -2.95
CA LEU A 28 -4.46 -6.46 -4.18
C LEU A 28 -5.62 -6.55 -5.18
N GLN A 29 -6.84 -6.76 -4.70
CA GLN A 29 -8.04 -6.79 -5.55
C GLN A 29 -8.40 -5.40 -6.11
N ILE A 30 -8.21 -4.34 -5.34
CA ILE A 30 -8.53 -2.95 -5.76
C ILE A 30 -7.46 -2.37 -6.69
N PHE A 31 -6.19 -2.51 -6.31
CA PHE A 31 -5.06 -1.86 -7.00
C PHE A 31 -4.35 -2.77 -8.00
N GLY A 32 -4.59 -4.08 -7.94
CA GLY A 32 -3.90 -5.06 -8.77
C GLY A 32 -2.46 -5.34 -8.30
N PRO A 33 -1.80 -6.32 -8.93
CA PRO A 33 -0.41 -6.63 -8.63
C PRO A 33 0.51 -5.48 -9.09
N ASN A 34 1.44 -5.07 -8.22
CA ASN A 34 2.49 -4.12 -8.57
C ASN A 34 3.57 -4.84 -9.41
N LYS A 35 3.23 -5.11 -10.67
CA LYS A 35 4.16 -5.70 -11.64
C LYS A 35 4.50 -4.64 -12.68
N LEU A 36 5.79 -4.48 -12.95
CA LEU A 36 6.24 -3.69 -14.10
C LEU A 36 5.96 -4.49 -15.37
N GLU A 37 5.19 -3.91 -16.28
CA GLU A 37 5.02 -4.47 -17.61
C GLU A 37 6.36 -4.40 -18.36
N GLU A 38 6.83 -5.54 -18.84
CA GLU A 38 8.06 -5.60 -19.64
C GLU A 38 7.78 -4.90 -20.99
N LYS A 39 8.54 -3.84 -21.28
CA LYS A 39 8.56 -3.26 -22.62
C LYS A 39 9.15 -4.29 -23.58
N LYS A 40 8.34 -4.79 -24.52
CA LYS A 40 8.84 -5.45 -25.73
C LYS A 40 9.46 -4.45 -26.68
#